data_AF-A0A0J7NY46-F1
#
_entry.id   AF-A0A0J7NY46-F1
#
_cell.length_a   1.000
_cell.length_b   1.000
_cell.length_c   1.000
_cell.angle_alpha   90.00
_cell.angle_beta   90.00
_cell.angle_gamma   90.00
#
_symmetry.space_group_name_H-M   'P 1'
#
loop_
_entity.id
_entity.type
_entity.pdbx_description
1 polymer ?
#
loop_
_entity_poly.entity_id
_entity_poly.type
_entity_poly.pdbx_seq_one_letter_code
_entity_poly.pdbx_strand_id
1 'polypeptide(L)'
;DKKLNLANQCANQAQLVALQIGLLHTLPQNQQAVCLLNLKSDELDKILSQILNFPQALIVTRAYNYHTDWANLIYHHCILKGETKYLKEFMMVNNLTSTIVQDCARRYSLEKSINHSMIDNMKTLISELSDVECKYKLASQLGFKDIVEEMLNNPLVGSYLKDTIWKKGYTS
;
A
#
# COMPACT_ATOMS: atom_id res chain seq x y z
N ASP A 1 15.42 -9.59 27.35
CA ASP A 1 15.17 -8.83 26.09
C ASP A 1 16.23 -8.97 25.01
N LYS A 2 17.54 -8.71 25.25
CA LYS A 2 18.58 -8.80 24.20
C LYS A 2 18.63 -10.15 23.45
N LYS A 3 18.48 -11.28 24.15
CA LYS A 3 18.47 -12.62 23.53
C LYS A 3 17.26 -12.84 22.62
N LEU A 4 16.09 -12.30 22.98
CA LEU A 4 14.88 -12.38 22.15
C LEU A 4 15.04 -11.55 20.86
N ASN A 5 15.65 -10.37 20.97
CA ASN A 5 15.94 -9.55 19.79
C ASN A 5 16.90 -10.27 18.82
N LEU A 6 17.97 -10.86 19.33
CA LEU A 6 18.91 -11.65 18.51
C LEU A 6 18.23 -12.87 17.87
N ALA A 7 17.37 -13.56 18.61
CA ALA A 7 16.61 -14.70 18.07
C ALA A 7 15.67 -14.25 16.93
N ASN A 8 14.97 -13.12 17.08
CA ASN A 8 14.13 -12.56 16.03
C ASN A 8 14.94 -12.12 14.80
N GLN A 9 16.10 -11.47 15.00
CA GLN A 9 17.00 -11.11 13.90
C GLN A 9 17.48 -12.35 13.14
N CYS A 10 17.90 -13.39 13.86
CA CYS A 10 18.31 -14.65 13.25
C CYS A 10 17.17 -15.31 12.47
N ALA A 11 15.97 -15.34 13.03
CA ALA A 11 14.78 -15.87 12.37
C ALA A 11 14.43 -15.10 11.08
N ASN A 12 14.46 -13.76 11.12
CA ASN A 12 14.19 -12.93 9.94
C ASN A 12 15.25 -13.15 8.85
N GLN A 13 16.52 -13.28 9.20
CA GLN A 13 17.60 -13.58 8.26
C GLN A 13 17.45 -14.99 7.66
N ALA A 14 17.07 -15.98 8.47
CA ALA A 14 16.79 -17.32 7.96
C ALA A 14 15.60 -17.32 6.96
N GLN A 15 14.55 -16.54 7.22
CA GLN A 15 13.43 -16.36 6.29
C GLN A 15 13.87 -15.70 4.98
N LEU A 16 14.75 -14.70 5.04
CA LEU A 16 15.31 -14.06 3.85
C LEU A 16 16.10 -15.05 2.98
N VAL A 17 16.95 -15.87 3.59
CA VAL A 17 17.72 -16.90 2.89
C VAL A 17 16.78 -17.95 2.28
N ALA A 18 15.77 -18.40 3.02
CA ALA A 18 14.77 -19.33 2.51
C ALA A 18 14.01 -18.74 1.31
N LEU A 19 13.67 -17.45 1.34
CA LEU A 19 13.03 -16.75 0.23
C LEU A 19 13.95 -16.72 -1.01
N GLN A 20 15.25 -16.40 -0.85
CA GLN A 20 16.22 -16.42 -1.95
C GLN A 20 16.29 -17.81 -2.63
N ILE A 21 16.33 -18.87 -1.82
CA ILE A 21 16.36 -20.26 -2.32
C ILE A 21 15.06 -20.58 -3.06
N GLY A 22 13.91 -20.18 -2.50
CA GLY A 22 12.61 -20.37 -3.13
C GLY A 22 12.53 -19.71 -4.51
N LEU A 23 12.99 -18.46 -4.63
CA LEU A 23 13.03 -17.73 -5.90
C LEU A 23 13.92 -18.44 -6.93
N LEU A 24 15.10 -18.93 -6.51
CA LEU A 24 16.01 -19.69 -7.38
C LEU A 24 15.37 -20.97 -7.93
N HIS A 25 14.62 -21.69 -7.10
CA HIS A 25 13.96 -22.94 -7.51
C HIS A 25 12.76 -22.73 -8.42
N THR A 26 12.08 -21.58 -8.33
CA THR A 26 10.92 -21.28 -9.19
C THR A 26 11.28 -20.85 -10.60
N LEU A 27 12.56 -20.57 -10.88
CA LEU A 27 12.98 -20.04 -12.18
C LEU A 27 13.28 -21.15 -13.20
N PRO A 28 12.89 -20.96 -14.48
CA PRO A 28 13.33 -21.80 -15.58
C PRO A 28 14.87 -21.86 -15.69
N GLN A 29 15.39 -22.97 -16.25
CA GLN A 29 16.81 -23.09 -16.55
C GLN A 29 17.29 -21.89 -17.41
N ASN A 30 18.45 -21.32 -17.04
CA ASN A 30 19.11 -20.15 -17.65
C ASN A 30 18.50 -18.76 -17.37
N GLN A 31 17.61 -18.60 -16.38
CA GLN A 31 17.21 -17.27 -15.90
C GLN A 31 17.98 -16.85 -14.65
N GLN A 32 18.32 -15.55 -14.57
CA GLN A 32 18.95 -14.98 -13.39
C GLN A 32 17.89 -14.65 -12.33
N ALA A 33 18.13 -15.09 -11.10
CA ALA A 33 17.30 -14.69 -9.96
C ALA A 33 17.68 -13.30 -9.46
N VAL A 34 16.70 -12.60 -8.91
CA VAL A 34 16.96 -11.40 -8.12
C VAL A 34 17.73 -11.82 -6.86
N CYS A 35 18.86 -11.17 -6.63
CA CYS A 35 19.61 -11.33 -5.39
C CYS A 35 18.95 -10.46 -4.31
N LEU A 36 18.47 -11.09 -3.25
CA LEU A 36 17.89 -10.42 -2.08
C LEU A 36 18.89 -10.26 -0.93
N LEU A 37 20.11 -10.75 -1.11
CA LEU A 37 21.16 -10.71 -0.09
C LEU A 37 22.08 -9.51 -0.31
N ASN A 38 22.49 -8.90 0.80
CA ASN A 38 23.38 -7.74 0.84
C ASN A 38 22.94 -6.53 -0.01
N LEU A 39 21.62 -6.36 -0.18
CA LEU A 39 21.03 -5.19 -0.83
C LEU A 39 21.31 -3.88 -0.08
N LYS A 40 21.52 -2.81 -0.84
CA LYS A 40 21.55 -1.43 -0.34
C LYS A 40 20.15 -0.83 -0.30
N SER A 41 20.01 0.31 0.38
CA SER A 41 18.72 1.00 0.56
C SER A 41 18.03 1.35 -0.76
N ASP A 42 18.79 1.80 -1.76
CA ASP A 42 18.30 2.15 -3.09
C ASP A 42 17.82 0.93 -3.88
N GLU A 43 18.51 -0.20 -3.72
CA GLU A 43 18.13 -1.47 -4.34
C GLU A 43 16.89 -2.07 -3.67
N LEU A 44 16.76 -1.92 -2.35
CA LEU A 44 15.59 -2.35 -1.58
C LEU A 44 14.31 -1.69 -2.09
N ASP A 45 14.29 -0.36 -2.21
CA ASP A 45 13.09 0.36 -2.67
C ASP A 45 12.65 -0.11 -4.06
N LYS A 46 13.61 -0.31 -4.97
CA LYS A 46 13.33 -0.79 -6.32
C LYS A 46 12.77 -2.20 -6.31
N ILE A 47 13.40 -3.12 -5.59
CA ILE A 47 12.98 -4.53 -5.54
C ILE A 47 11.61 -4.66 -4.86
N LEU A 48 11.40 -3.94 -3.76
CA LEU A 48 10.14 -3.94 -3.00
C LEU A 48 8.96 -3.38 -3.79
N SER A 49 9.17 -2.38 -4.64
CA SER A 49 8.10 -1.73 -5.42
C SER A 49 7.86 -2.33 -6.80
N GLN A 50 8.83 -3.07 -7.35
CA GLN A 50 8.77 -3.56 -8.73
C GLN A 50 8.67 -5.07 -8.84
N ILE A 51 9.20 -5.83 -7.88
CA ILE A 51 9.46 -7.27 -8.06
C ILE A 51 8.69 -8.10 -7.04
N LEU A 52 8.77 -7.73 -5.76
CA LEU A 52 8.28 -8.58 -4.68
C LEU A 52 6.78 -8.43 -4.49
N ASN A 53 6.08 -9.56 -4.32
CA ASN A 53 4.71 -9.53 -3.79
C ASN A 53 4.72 -9.17 -2.29
N PHE A 54 3.55 -8.90 -1.71
CA PHE A 54 3.48 -8.39 -0.33
C PHE A 54 4.13 -9.33 0.72
N PRO A 55 3.86 -10.65 0.75
CA PRO A 55 4.53 -11.55 1.68
C PRO A 55 6.06 -11.53 1.58
N GLN A 56 6.57 -11.48 0.35
CA GLN A 56 8.02 -11.40 0.10
C GLN A 56 8.59 -10.05 0.57
N ALA A 57 7.91 -8.95 0.25
CA ALA A 57 8.28 -7.61 0.69
C ALA A 57 8.35 -7.53 2.22
N LEU A 58 7.38 -8.12 2.92
CA LEU A 58 7.36 -8.17 4.37
C LEU A 58 8.55 -8.94 4.98
N ILE A 59 8.96 -10.05 4.36
CA ILE A 59 10.16 -10.80 4.76
C ILE A 59 11.41 -9.92 4.62
N VAL A 60 11.58 -9.27 3.46
CA VAL A 60 12.75 -8.43 3.18
C VAL A 60 12.81 -7.23 4.13
N THR A 61 11.70 -6.51 4.31
CA THR A 61 11.62 -5.38 5.26
C THR A 61 12.03 -5.79 6.67
N ARG A 62 11.57 -6.95 7.15
CA ARG A 62 11.90 -7.47 8.49
C ARG A 62 13.34 -7.92 8.63
N ALA A 63 13.91 -8.54 7.60
CA ALA A 63 15.29 -9.00 7.61
C ALA A 63 16.29 -7.84 7.65
N TYR A 64 16.01 -6.79 6.87
CA TYR A 64 16.85 -5.59 6.81
C TYR A 64 16.55 -4.56 7.90
N ASN A 65 15.50 -4.77 8.71
CA ASN A 65 14.96 -3.77 9.62
C ASN A 65 14.74 -2.41 8.91
N TYR A 66 14.23 -2.48 7.68
CA TYR A 66 14.10 -1.35 6.77
C TYR A 66 12.85 -0.53 7.09
N HIS A 67 12.94 0.80 7.03
CA HIS A 67 11.77 1.65 7.18
C HIS A 67 11.05 1.79 5.84
N THR A 68 10.09 0.91 5.58
CA THR A 68 9.39 0.85 4.30
C THR A 68 8.35 1.96 4.15
N ASP A 69 8.43 2.68 3.02
CA ASP A 69 7.38 3.56 2.54
C ASP A 69 6.23 2.73 1.94
N TRP A 70 5.28 2.33 2.78
CA TRP A 70 4.12 1.53 2.34
C TRP A 70 3.24 2.25 1.33
N ALA A 71 3.18 3.59 1.36
CA ALA A 71 2.44 4.36 0.36
C ALA A 71 3.08 4.26 -1.02
N ASN A 72 4.42 4.25 -1.09
CA ASN A 72 5.14 4.00 -2.33
C ASN A 72 4.85 2.61 -2.90
N LEU A 73 4.91 1.57 -2.07
CA LEU A 73 4.68 0.18 -2.49
C LEU A 73 3.24 -0.03 -2.96
N ILE A 74 2.25 0.44 -2.19
CA ILE A 74 0.83 0.35 -2.56
C ILE A 74 0.57 1.13 -3.86
N TYR A 75 1.16 2.31 -4.03
CA TYR A 75 1.01 3.07 -5.27
C TYR A 75 1.53 2.27 -6.48
N HIS A 76 2.74 1.72 -6.40
CA HIS A 76 3.33 0.99 -7.53
C HIS A 76 2.61 -0.32 -7.83
N HIS A 77 2.32 -1.14 -6.82
CA HIS A 77 1.69 -2.44 -7.02
C HIS A 77 0.19 -2.31 -7.32
N CYS A 78 -0.53 -1.52 -6.54
CA CYS A 78 -1.99 -1.49 -6.62
C CYS A 78 -2.50 -0.46 -7.62
N ILE A 79 -1.91 0.74 -7.67
CA ILE A 79 -2.41 1.82 -8.54
C ILE A 79 -1.85 1.70 -9.96
N LEU A 80 -0.52 1.57 -10.10
CA LEU A 80 0.12 1.53 -11.42
C LEU A 80 -0.04 0.18 -12.12
N LYS A 81 0.08 -0.94 -11.38
CA LYS A 81 0.03 -2.29 -11.95
C LYS A 81 -1.32 -3.01 -11.78
N GLY A 82 -2.22 -2.49 -10.96
CA GLY A 82 -3.53 -3.12 -10.71
C GLY A 82 -3.47 -4.42 -9.90
N GLU A 83 -2.41 -4.64 -9.12
CA GLU A 83 -2.24 -5.85 -8.31
C GLU A 83 -3.09 -5.80 -7.03
N THR A 84 -4.40 -6.05 -7.16
CA THR A 84 -5.35 -6.01 -6.04
C THR A 84 -5.04 -7.06 -4.96
N LYS A 85 -4.42 -8.18 -5.34
CA LYS A 85 -3.96 -9.20 -4.38
C LYS A 85 -2.95 -8.62 -3.38
N TYR A 86 -2.06 -7.73 -3.83
CA TYR A 86 -1.08 -7.09 -2.97
C TYR A 86 -1.77 -6.27 -1.86
N LEU A 87 -2.80 -5.49 -2.20
CA LEU A 87 -3.56 -4.69 -1.24
C LEU A 87 -4.27 -5.59 -0.21
N LYS A 88 -4.91 -6.67 -0.66
CA LYS A 88 -5.60 -7.60 0.23
C LYS A 88 -4.65 -8.26 1.22
N GLU A 89 -3.50 -8.75 0.74
CA GLU A 89 -2.49 -9.34 1.60
C GLU A 89 -1.89 -8.32 2.57
N PHE A 90 -1.69 -7.07 2.12
CA PHE A 90 -1.29 -5.96 2.99
C PHE A 90 -2.29 -5.75 4.13
N MET A 91 -3.58 -5.67 3.81
CA MET A 91 -4.65 -5.41 4.77
C MET A 91 -4.88 -6.57 5.76
N MET A 92 -4.44 -7.79 5.44
CA MET A 92 -4.50 -8.92 6.38
C MET A 92 -3.48 -8.80 7.52
N VAL A 93 -2.39 -8.07 7.31
CA VAL A 93 -1.27 -7.97 8.27
C VAL A 93 -1.14 -6.57 8.85
N ASN A 94 -1.46 -5.54 8.07
CA ASN A 94 -1.34 -4.14 8.41
C ASN A 94 -2.67 -3.41 8.25
N ASN A 95 -2.85 -2.33 9.00
CA ASN A 95 -4.00 -1.45 8.82
C ASN A 95 -3.75 -0.48 7.67
N LEU A 96 -4.69 -0.37 6.73
CA LEU A 96 -4.69 0.70 5.74
C LEU A 96 -5.04 2.03 6.43
N THR A 97 -4.03 2.87 6.62
CA THR A 97 -4.20 4.17 7.30
C THR A 97 -4.56 5.28 6.32
N SER A 98 -5.27 6.30 6.81
CA SER A 98 -5.59 7.50 6.03
C SER A 98 -4.34 8.16 5.44
N THR A 99 -3.22 8.18 6.17
CA THR A 99 -1.94 8.73 5.71
C THR A 99 -1.42 8.03 4.46
N ILE A 100 -1.47 6.69 4.43
CA ILE A 100 -1.04 5.90 3.26
C ILE A 100 -1.88 6.27 2.03
N VAL A 101 -3.22 6.29 2.19
CA VAL A 101 -4.13 6.58 1.08
C VAL A 101 -4.00 8.03 0.61
N GLN A 102 -3.81 8.99 1.51
CA GLN A 102 -3.55 10.39 1.19
C GLN A 102 -2.26 10.55 0.38
N ASP A 103 -1.19 9.86 0.75
CA ASP A 103 0.06 9.91 0.00
C ASP A 103 -0.06 9.26 -1.37
N CYS A 104 -0.80 8.16 -1.49
CA CYS A 104 -1.14 7.58 -2.80
C CYS A 104 -1.95 8.57 -3.64
N ALA A 105 -2.96 9.23 -3.07
CA ALA A 105 -3.78 10.23 -3.75
C ALA A 105 -2.94 11.42 -4.22
N ARG A 106 -2.01 11.91 -3.39
CA ARG A 106 -1.06 12.98 -3.75
C ARG A 106 -0.19 12.57 -4.94
N ARG A 107 0.36 11.35 -4.94
CA ARG A 107 1.17 10.83 -6.06
C ARG A 107 0.35 10.71 -7.34
N TYR A 108 -0.88 10.20 -7.23
CA TYR A 108 -1.82 10.09 -8.33
C TYR A 108 -2.17 11.45 -8.96
N SER A 109 -2.40 12.49 -8.15
CA SER A 109 -2.66 13.85 -8.65
C SER A 109 -1.46 14.49 -9.35
N LEU A 110 -0.24 13.99 -9.12
CA LEU A 110 0.98 14.47 -9.79
C LEU A 110 1.28 13.70 -11.09
N GLU A 111 0.50 12.66 -11.40
CA GLU A 111 0.71 11.84 -12.58
C GLU A 111 0.41 12.64 -13.85
N LYS A 112 1.31 12.55 -14.84
CA LYS A 112 1.15 13.30 -16.10
C LYS A 112 0.04 12.73 -16.99
N SER A 113 -0.22 11.43 -16.87
CA SER A 113 -1.22 10.72 -17.67
C SER A 113 -1.91 9.66 -16.82
N ILE A 114 -3.20 9.85 -16.58
CA ILE A 114 -4.03 8.92 -15.83
C ILE A 114 -4.85 8.10 -16.82
N ASN A 115 -4.69 6.78 -16.77
CA ASN A 115 -5.49 5.85 -17.58
C ASN A 115 -6.71 5.33 -16.80
N HIS A 116 -7.64 4.68 -17.49
CA HIS A 116 -8.88 4.18 -16.88
C HIS A 116 -8.63 3.15 -15.77
N SER A 117 -7.67 2.23 -15.97
CA SER A 117 -7.29 1.24 -14.94
C SER A 117 -6.80 1.93 -13.66
N MET A 118 -5.97 2.97 -13.78
CA MET A 118 -5.50 3.73 -12.61
C MET A 118 -6.64 4.44 -11.86
N ILE A 119 -7.66 4.92 -12.57
CA ILE A 119 -8.87 5.49 -11.95
C ILE A 119 -9.57 4.40 -11.12
N ASP A 120 -9.83 3.24 -11.71
CA ASP A 120 -10.53 2.14 -11.04
C ASP A 120 -9.74 1.59 -9.85
N ASN A 121 -8.42 1.50 -10.00
CA ASN A 121 -7.52 1.08 -8.93
C ASN A 121 -7.53 2.08 -7.76
N MET A 122 -7.51 3.38 -8.05
CA MET A 122 -7.57 4.42 -7.01
C MET A 122 -8.93 4.44 -6.31
N LYS A 123 -10.02 4.29 -7.06
CA LYS A 123 -11.36 4.13 -6.49
C LYS A 123 -11.41 2.93 -5.55
N THR A 124 -10.88 1.79 -5.97
CA THR A 124 -10.80 0.58 -5.15
C THR A 124 -10.04 0.86 -3.84
N LEU A 125 -8.85 1.49 -3.92
CA LEU A 125 -8.07 1.83 -2.72
C LEU A 125 -8.84 2.74 -1.75
N ILE A 126 -9.54 3.76 -2.26
CA ILE A 126 -10.34 4.68 -1.44
C ILE A 126 -11.54 3.96 -0.81
N SER A 127 -12.19 3.05 -1.54
CA SER A 127 -13.32 2.27 -1.02
C SER A 127 -12.92 1.38 0.17
N GLU A 128 -11.69 0.86 0.20
CA GLU A 128 -11.16 0.06 1.31
C GLU A 128 -10.81 0.88 2.58
N LEU A 129 -10.76 2.22 2.49
CA LEU A 129 -10.42 3.06 3.64
C LEU A 129 -11.55 3.04 4.69
N SER A 130 -11.24 2.85 5.96
CA SER A 130 -12.25 2.86 7.04
C SER A 130 -12.60 4.27 7.53
N ASP A 131 -11.67 5.22 7.40
CA ASP A 131 -11.87 6.63 7.77
C ASP A 131 -12.84 7.32 6.81
N VAL A 132 -14.07 7.51 7.28
CA VAL A 132 -15.18 8.12 6.54
C VAL A 132 -14.90 9.56 6.14
N GLU A 133 -14.29 10.38 7.00
CA GLU A 133 -14.00 11.77 6.65
C GLU A 133 -12.91 11.87 5.60
N CYS A 134 -11.85 11.08 5.76
CA CYS A 134 -10.76 11.04 4.79
C CYS A 134 -11.23 10.47 3.45
N LYS A 135 -12.03 9.40 3.45
CA LYS A 135 -12.61 8.80 2.25
C LYS A 135 -13.43 9.82 1.47
N TYR A 136 -14.34 10.53 2.14
CA TYR A 136 -15.18 11.55 1.50
C TYR A 136 -14.33 12.69 0.92
N LYS A 137 -13.38 13.22 1.69
CA LYS A 137 -12.49 14.32 1.25
C LYS A 137 -11.69 13.91 0.01
N LEU A 138 -11.07 12.73 0.02
CA LEU A 138 -10.26 12.24 -1.09
C LEU A 138 -11.12 11.97 -2.34
N ALA A 139 -12.27 11.30 -2.18
CA ALA A 139 -13.18 11.05 -3.29
C ALA A 139 -13.68 12.36 -3.92
N SER A 140 -14.01 13.36 -3.10
CA SER A 140 -14.41 14.69 -3.58
C SER A 140 -13.27 15.43 -4.29
N GLN A 141 -12.04 15.38 -3.76
CA GLN A 141 -10.88 16.04 -4.35
C GLN A 141 -10.48 15.44 -5.70
N LEU A 142 -10.60 14.11 -5.83
CA LEU A 142 -10.27 13.39 -7.06
C LEU A 142 -11.43 13.31 -8.06
N GLY A 143 -12.61 13.83 -7.70
CA GLY A 143 -13.78 13.87 -8.59
C GLY A 143 -14.51 12.53 -8.77
N PHE A 144 -14.35 11.59 -7.85
CA PHE A 144 -15.04 10.29 -7.86
C PHE A 144 -16.47 10.43 -7.32
N LYS A 145 -17.35 10.99 -8.17
CA LYS A 145 -18.74 11.30 -7.83
C LYS A 145 -19.55 10.09 -7.38
N ASP A 146 -19.29 8.93 -7.97
CA ASP A 146 -19.89 7.65 -7.60
C ASP A 146 -19.67 7.32 -6.12
N ILE A 147 -18.43 7.43 -5.63
CA ILE A 147 -18.11 7.19 -4.22
C ILE A 147 -18.74 8.26 -3.32
N VAL A 148 -18.70 9.53 -3.75
CA VAL A 148 -19.30 10.65 -2.99
C VAL A 148 -20.81 10.46 -2.84
N GLU A 149 -21.51 10.13 -3.93
CA GLU A 149 -22.96 9.91 -3.94
C GLU A 149 -23.33 8.68 -3.10
N GLU A 150 -22.58 7.58 -3.19
CA GLU A 150 -22.78 6.39 -2.35
C GLU A 150 -22.69 6.73 -0.86
N MET A 151 -21.67 7.49 -0.46
CA MET A 151 -21.48 7.91 0.94
C MET A 151 -22.59 8.83 1.43
N LEU A 152 -23.06 9.77 0.61
CA LEU A 152 -24.12 10.71 0.97
C LEU A 152 -25.51 10.05 1.02
N ASN A 153 -25.75 9.05 0.17
CA ASN A 153 -27.00 8.28 0.14
C ASN A 153 -27.13 7.31 1.31
N ASN A 154 -26.01 6.92 1.94
CA ASN A 154 -26.04 6.14 3.17
C ASN A 154 -26.54 7.00 4.34
N PRO A 155 -27.69 6.69 4.98
CA PRO A 155 -28.29 7.58 5.99
C PRO A 155 -27.41 7.88 7.20
N LEU A 156 -26.60 6.90 7.63
CA LEU A 156 -25.71 7.04 8.79
C LEU A 156 -24.47 7.85 8.43
N VAL A 157 -23.80 7.49 7.34
CA VAL A 157 -22.59 8.16 6.86
C VAL A 157 -22.90 9.58 6.41
N GLY A 158 -23.96 9.76 5.64
CA GLY A 158 -24.44 11.05 5.16
C GLY A 158 -24.71 12.00 6.33
N SER A 159 -25.49 11.58 7.34
CA SER A 159 -25.78 12.39 8.53
C SER A 159 -24.51 12.76 9.30
N TYR A 160 -23.61 11.80 9.53
CA TYR A 160 -22.32 12.04 10.16
C TYR A 160 -21.50 13.10 9.43
N LEU A 161 -21.39 13.00 8.09
CA LEU A 161 -20.64 13.96 7.28
C LEU A 161 -21.25 15.38 7.34
N LYS A 162 -22.58 15.51 7.42
CA LYS A 162 -23.23 16.83 7.63
C LYS A 162 -22.81 17.44 8.95
N ASP A 163 -22.76 16.63 9.99
CA ASP A 163 -22.45 17.08 11.34
C ASP A 163 -20.96 17.37 11.56
N THR A 164 -20.05 16.68 10.87
CA THR A 164 -18.60 16.85 11.08
C THR A 164 -17.92 17.73 10.04
N ILE A 165 -18.23 17.54 8.77
CA ILE A 165 -17.55 18.25 7.67
C ILE A 165 -18.25 19.57 7.37
N TRP A 166 -19.58 19.59 7.28
CA TRP A 166 -20.29 20.83 6.94
C TRP A 166 -20.33 21.83 8.10
N LYS A 167 -20.33 21.37 9.37
CA LYS A 167 -20.15 22.30 10.51
C LYS A 167 -18.76 22.92 10.58
N LYS A 168 -17.70 22.20 10.19
CA LYS A 168 -16.34 22.77 10.09
C LYS A 168 -16.15 23.74 8.91
N GLY A 169 -17.07 23.74 7.94
CA GLY A 169 -17.11 24.72 6.85
C GLY A 169 -17.87 26.02 7.18
N TYR A 170 -18.49 26.12 8.36
CA TYR A 170 -19.19 27.31 8.88
C TYR A 170 -18.45 27.91 10.07
N THR A 171 -17.17 28.22 9.89
CA THR A 171 -16.50 29.27 10.68
C THR A 171 -15.71 30.13 9.72
N SER A 172 -16.41 31.17 9.25
CA SER A 172 -15.95 32.48 8.73
C SER A 172 -14.83 32.51 7.70
#